data_AF-A0A1C1CK75-F1
#
_entry.id   AF-A0A1C1CK75-F1
#
_cell.length_a   1.000
_cell.length_b   1.000
_cell.length_c   1.000
_cell.angle_alpha   90.00
_cell.angle_beta   90.00
_cell.angle_gamma   90.00
#
_symmetry.space_group_name_H-M   'P 1'
#
loop_
_entity.id
_entity.type
_entity.pdbx_description
1 polymer ?
#
loop_
_entity_poly.entity_id
_entity_poly.type
_entity_poly.pdbx_seq_one_letter_code
_entity_poly.pdbx_strand_id
1 'polypeptide(L)'
;MGRLHSKGKGISASAIPYSRSVPTWFKSTPETVVDNICKLARKGATPSQIGVVLRDSHGVAQVKVVTGQFTTDRFAQLAPGAGFADFRGAGNKILRILKSNGLAPEIPEDLYMLIKKAVAVRKHLERNRKDKDSKFRLILIESRIHRLSRYYKTVGVLQPNWKYESATASTMVA
;
A
#
# COMPACT_ATOMS: atom_id res chain seq x y z
N MET A 1 -3.22 8.57 14.76
CA MET A 1 -2.35 7.38 14.74
C MET A 1 -0.91 7.85 14.71
N GLY A 2 -0.23 7.56 15.81
CA GLY A 2 1.21 7.60 16.06
C GLY A 2 1.38 6.94 17.46
N ARG A 3 2.50 6.29 17.80
CA ARG A 3 3.85 6.42 17.23
C ARG A 3 4.60 5.09 17.29
N LEU A 4 5.16 4.66 16.16
CA LEU A 4 6.03 3.49 16.11
C LEU A 4 7.47 3.81 16.55
N HIS A 5 7.97 5.03 16.32
CA HIS A 5 9.29 5.50 16.75
C HIS A 5 9.20 6.98 17.16
N SER A 6 8.36 7.27 18.15
CA SER A 6 8.36 8.58 18.79
C SER A 6 7.52 8.57 20.09
N LYS A 7 7.69 9.58 20.95
CA LYS A 7 7.08 9.82 22.30
C LYS A 7 5.63 10.40 22.46
N GLY A 8 4.72 10.23 21.53
CA GLY A 8 3.53 11.10 21.39
C GLY A 8 2.29 10.29 21.08
N LYS A 9 1.14 10.84 21.42
CA LYS A 9 -0.05 10.04 21.72
C LYS A 9 -1.22 10.36 20.79
N GLY A 10 -0.94 10.72 19.54
CA GLY A 10 -1.96 11.18 18.60
C GLY A 10 -2.91 10.07 18.13
N ILE A 11 -4.22 10.24 18.36
CA ILE A 11 -5.26 9.23 18.08
C ILE A 11 -5.98 9.37 16.72
N SER A 12 -5.63 10.38 15.90
CA SER A 12 -6.33 10.63 14.61
C SER A 12 -6.34 9.41 13.66
N ALA A 13 -7.52 8.91 13.32
CA ALA A 13 -7.73 7.83 12.36
C ALA A 13 -9.07 8.05 11.65
N SER A 14 -9.25 7.46 10.46
CA SER A 14 -10.53 7.47 9.78
C SER A 14 -11.55 6.60 10.51
N ALA A 15 -12.72 7.14 10.83
CA ALA A 15 -13.87 6.39 11.31
C ALA A 15 -14.75 5.99 10.13
N ILE A 16 -14.83 4.69 9.86
CA ILE A 16 -15.63 4.15 8.74
C ILE A 16 -17.11 4.22 9.12
N PRO A 17 -18.02 4.58 8.18
CA PRO A 17 -19.46 4.54 8.44
C PRO A 17 -19.92 3.17 8.94
N TYR A 18 -20.91 3.16 9.85
CA TYR A 18 -21.48 1.91 10.36
C TYR A 18 -22.15 1.09 9.25
N SER A 19 -22.92 1.75 8.37
CA SER A 19 -23.58 1.09 7.25
C SER A 19 -22.56 0.52 6.26
N ARG A 20 -22.70 -0.78 5.95
CA ARG A 20 -21.87 -1.50 4.98
C ARG A 20 -22.58 -1.73 3.65
N SER A 21 -23.78 -1.19 3.47
CA SER A 21 -24.51 -1.19 2.21
C SER A 21 -24.14 0.01 1.36
N VAL A 22 -24.26 -0.15 0.04
CA VAL A 22 -24.09 0.95 -0.91
C VAL A 22 -25.17 2.00 -0.63
N PRO A 23 -24.83 3.28 -0.50
CA PRO A 23 -25.83 4.33 -0.34
C PRO A 23 -26.80 4.36 -1.54
N THR A 24 -28.08 4.59 -1.31
CA THR A 24 -29.12 4.54 -2.36
C THR A 24 -28.93 5.56 -3.48
N TRP A 25 -28.27 6.69 -3.18
CA TRP A 25 -27.94 7.73 -4.17
C TRP A 25 -26.75 7.36 -5.05
N PHE A 26 -25.98 6.34 -4.69
CA PHE A 26 -24.80 5.93 -5.45
C PHE A 26 -25.22 5.05 -6.63
N LYS A 27 -25.16 5.61 -7.84
CA LYS A 27 -25.65 4.97 -9.07
C LYS A 27 -24.58 4.27 -9.91
N SER A 28 -23.30 4.43 -9.58
CA SER A 28 -22.21 3.88 -10.41
C SER A 28 -22.16 2.36 -10.26
N THR A 29 -22.01 1.66 -11.38
CA THR A 29 -21.90 0.20 -11.37
C THR A 29 -20.53 -0.25 -10.85
N PRO A 30 -20.41 -1.45 -10.25
CA PRO A 30 -19.13 -1.95 -9.75
C PRO A 30 -18.10 -2.12 -10.86
N GLU A 31 -18.51 -2.43 -12.10
CA GLU A 31 -17.62 -2.54 -13.26
C GLU A 31 -16.98 -1.19 -13.59
N THR A 32 -17.77 -0.11 -13.57
CA THR A 32 -17.28 1.25 -13.81
C THR A 32 -16.22 1.65 -12.79
N VAL A 33 -16.39 1.23 -11.53
CA VAL A 33 -15.40 1.48 -10.47
C VAL A 33 -14.11 0.71 -10.71
N VAL A 34 -14.19 -0.56 -11.14
CA VAL A 34 -13.01 -1.37 -11.48
C VAL A 34 -12.26 -0.76 -12.67
N ASP A 35 -12.97 -0.31 -13.70
CA ASP A 35 -12.35 0.34 -14.86
C ASP A 35 -11.61 1.63 -14.46
N ASN A 36 -12.21 2.43 -13.59
CA ASN A 36 -11.57 3.64 -13.08
C ASN A 36 -10.32 3.32 -12.25
N ILE A 37 -10.35 2.25 -11.44
CA ILE A 37 -9.17 1.76 -10.71
C ILE A 37 -8.05 1.39 -11.69
N CYS A 38 -8.36 0.59 -12.71
CA CYS A 38 -7.39 0.16 -13.72
C CYS A 38 -6.83 1.35 -14.51
N LYS A 39 -7.68 2.31 -14.90
CA LYS A 39 -7.25 3.55 -15.58
C LYS A 39 -6.30 4.38 -14.72
N LEU A 40 -6.58 4.55 -13.43
CA LEU A 40 -5.73 5.30 -12.51
C LEU A 40 -4.42 4.56 -12.22
N ALA A 41 -4.45 3.24 -12.10
CA ALA A 41 -3.24 2.43 -11.91
C ALA A 41 -2.31 2.48 -13.13
N ARG A 42 -2.86 2.47 -14.35
CA ARG A 42 -2.06 2.68 -15.58
C ARG A 42 -1.40 4.06 -15.65
N LYS A 43 -1.95 5.06 -14.97
CA LYS A 43 -1.32 6.38 -14.82
C LYS A 43 -0.21 6.40 -13.75
N GLY A 44 0.07 5.28 -13.09
CA GLY A 44 1.08 5.16 -12.04
C GLY A 44 0.60 5.62 -10.66
N ALA A 45 -0.69 5.84 -10.45
CA ALA A 45 -1.22 6.20 -9.13
C ALA A 45 -1.14 4.98 -8.18
N THR A 46 -0.70 5.21 -6.94
CA THR A 46 -0.61 4.13 -5.96
C THR A 46 -2.00 3.74 -5.41
N PRO A 47 -2.18 2.51 -4.89
CA PRO A 47 -3.48 2.08 -4.35
C PRO A 47 -4.08 3.05 -3.33
N SER A 48 -3.25 3.63 -2.46
CA SER A 48 -3.69 4.64 -1.49
C SER A 48 -4.18 5.93 -2.17
N GLN A 49 -3.47 6.41 -3.19
CA GLN A 49 -3.89 7.60 -3.96
C GLN A 49 -5.16 7.34 -4.77
N ILE A 50 -5.27 6.16 -5.39
CA ILE A 50 -6.47 5.73 -6.12
C ILE A 50 -7.70 5.80 -5.21
N GLY A 51 -7.59 5.31 -3.97
CA GLY A 51 -8.69 5.37 -3.00
C GLY A 51 -9.13 6.81 -2.69
N VAL A 52 -8.19 7.75 -2.57
CA VAL A 52 -8.48 9.17 -2.34
C VAL A 52 -9.19 9.79 -3.54
N VAL A 53 -8.67 9.56 -4.76
CA VAL A 53 -9.28 10.09 -6.00
C VAL A 53 -10.69 9.53 -6.22
N LEU A 54 -10.90 8.25 -5.93
CA LEU A 54 -12.23 7.64 -6.05
C LEU A 54 -13.21 8.23 -5.02
N ARG A 55 -12.77 8.50 -3.81
CA ARG A 55 -13.59 9.14 -2.77
C ARG A 55 -13.95 10.58 -3.17
N ASP A 56 -12.97 11.37 -3.57
CA ASP A 56 -13.12 12.82 -3.73
C ASP A 56 -13.76 13.19 -5.07
N SER A 57 -13.42 12.48 -6.17
CA SER A 57 -13.93 12.81 -7.51
C SER A 57 -15.16 12.00 -7.91
N HIS A 58 -15.28 10.74 -7.46
CA HIS A 58 -16.35 9.82 -7.90
C HIS A 58 -17.37 9.53 -6.81
N GLY A 59 -17.19 10.08 -5.60
CA GLY A 59 -18.08 9.82 -4.45
C GLY A 59 -18.02 8.39 -3.90
N VAL A 60 -16.98 7.61 -4.26
CA VAL A 60 -16.83 6.22 -3.80
C VAL A 60 -16.15 6.23 -2.43
N ALA A 61 -16.95 6.28 -1.37
CA ALA A 61 -16.42 6.31 0.01
C ALA A 61 -15.63 5.05 0.39
N GLN A 62 -16.11 3.88 -0.02
CA GLN A 62 -15.50 2.59 0.25
C GLN A 62 -15.63 1.68 -0.97
N VAL A 63 -14.51 1.45 -1.67
CA VAL A 63 -14.45 0.46 -2.77
C VAL A 63 -14.96 -0.90 -2.29
N LYS A 64 -14.70 -1.24 -1.02
CA LYS A 64 -15.17 -2.49 -0.40
C LYS A 64 -16.68 -2.68 -0.43
N VAL A 65 -17.43 -1.60 -0.26
CA VAL A 65 -18.89 -1.62 -0.18
C VAL A 65 -19.49 -1.71 -1.58
N VAL A 66 -18.91 -0.99 -2.55
CA VAL A 66 -19.43 -0.93 -3.93
C VAL A 66 -19.18 -2.21 -4.71
N THR A 67 -17.95 -2.73 -4.73
CA THR A 67 -17.61 -3.85 -5.61
C THR A 67 -17.98 -5.23 -5.03
N GLY A 68 -18.56 -5.30 -3.83
CA GLY A 68 -18.89 -6.58 -3.19
C GLY A 68 -17.67 -7.52 -2.98
N GLN A 69 -17.90 -8.77 -2.59
CA GLN A 69 -16.85 -9.79 -2.44
C GLN A 69 -16.34 -10.37 -3.78
N PHE A 70 -16.89 -9.94 -4.92
CA PHE A 70 -16.74 -10.52 -6.27
C PHE A 70 -15.31 -10.80 -6.80
N THR A 71 -14.25 -10.35 -6.14
CA THR A 71 -12.87 -10.67 -6.52
C THR A 71 -12.28 -11.90 -5.81
N THR A 72 -12.91 -12.46 -4.77
CA THR A 72 -12.39 -13.70 -4.14
C THR A 72 -12.59 -14.93 -5.03
N ASP A 73 -13.66 -14.95 -5.81
CA ASP A 73 -14.11 -16.19 -6.43
C ASP A 73 -13.45 -16.43 -7.79
N ARG A 74 -13.07 -15.35 -8.50
CA ARG A 74 -12.33 -15.46 -9.78
C ARG A 74 -10.90 -15.99 -9.60
N PHE A 75 -10.26 -15.79 -8.44
CA PHE A 75 -8.94 -16.34 -8.17
C PHE A 75 -8.96 -17.80 -7.72
N ALA A 76 -10.04 -18.25 -7.08
CA ALA A 76 -10.19 -19.64 -6.68
C ALA A 76 -10.19 -20.61 -7.88
N GLN A 77 -10.49 -20.11 -9.09
CA GLN A 77 -10.56 -20.92 -10.31
C GLN A 77 -9.30 -20.87 -11.20
N LEU A 78 -8.40 -19.90 -11.03
CA LEU A 78 -7.32 -19.64 -12.00
C LEU A 78 -5.88 -19.93 -11.53
N ALA A 79 -5.64 -20.23 -10.25
CA ALA A 79 -4.30 -20.62 -9.80
C ALA A 79 -4.32 -21.44 -8.49
N PRO A 80 -4.45 -22.78 -8.53
CA PRO A 80 -4.43 -23.63 -7.34
C PRO A 80 -3.07 -23.71 -6.61
N GLY A 81 -2.02 -23.00 -7.08
CA GLY A 81 -0.67 -23.02 -6.49
C GLY A 81 -0.19 -21.70 -5.85
N ALA A 82 -0.92 -20.60 -6.02
CA ALA A 82 -0.57 -19.34 -5.37
C ALA A 82 -1.08 -19.36 -3.93
N GLY A 83 -0.17 -19.54 -2.97
CA GLY A 83 -0.47 -19.77 -1.56
C GLY A 83 -1.61 -18.91 -1.00
N PHE A 84 -2.61 -19.58 -0.44
CA PHE A 84 -3.81 -19.02 0.20
C PHE A 84 -3.50 -18.00 1.34
N ALA A 85 -2.24 -17.92 1.77
CA ALA A 85 -1.75 -16.98 2.79
C ALA A 85 -1.81 -15.50 2.34
N ASP A 86 -1.76 -15.23 1.04
CA ASP A 86 -1.73 -13.87 0.47
C ASP A 86 -3.01 -13.05 0.69
N PHE A 87 -4.10 -13.70 1.08
CA PHE A 87 -5.43 -13.10 1.09
C PHE A 87 -6.00 -12.80 2.48
N ARG A 88 -5.34 -13.20 3.58
CA ARG A 88 -5.95 -13.02 4.91
C ARG A 88 -5.82 -11.61 5.50
N GLY A 89 -5.06 -10.73 4.85
CA GLY A 89 -4.94 -9.32 5.24
C GLY A 89 -6.18 -8.51 4.89
N ALA A 90 -7.06 -8.31 5.87
CA ALA A 90 -8.11 -7.29 5.84
C ALA A 90 -7.48 -5.90 5.64
N GLY A 91 -7.39 -5.42 4.40
CA GLY A 91 -6.75 -4.14 4.12
C GLY A 91 -7.31 -3.46 2.90
N ASN A 92 -6.79 -3.77 1.71
CA ASN A 92 -7.00 -2.93 0.55
C ASN A 92 -7.54 -3.72 -0.65
N LYS A 93 -8.86 -3.71 -0.83
CA LYS A 93 -9.50 -4.34 -2.00
C LYS A 93 -9.01 -3.77 -3.33
N ILE A 94 -8.55 -2.51 -3.36
CA ILE A 94 -7.90 -1.92 -4.54
C ILE A 94 -6.70 -2.77 -4.96
N LEU A 95 -5.83 -3.18 -4.02
CA LEU A 95 -4.69 -4.03 -4.34
C LEU A 95 -5.12 -5.40 -4.88
N ARG A 96 -6.21 -5.98 -4.39
CA ARG A 96 -6.77 -7.24 -4.93
C ARG A 96 -7.28 -7.07 -6.36
N ILE A 97 -7.98 -5.96 -6.64
CA ILE A 97 -8.44 -5.64 -8.00
C ILE A 97 -7.24 -5.47 -8.93
N LEU A 98 -6.18 -4.80 -8.47
CA LEU A 98 -4.96 -4.63 -9.27
C LEU A 98 -4.22 -5.96 -9.49
N LYS A 99 -4.12 -6.83 -8.48
CA LYS A 99 -3.57 -8.19 -8.63
C LYS A 99 -4.37 -9.01 -9.66
N SER A 100 -5.70 -8.90 -9.64
CA SER A 100 -6.60 -9.58 -10.61
C SER A 100 -6.33 -9.18 -12.05
N ASN A 101 -5.90 -7.94 -12.26
CA ASN A 101 -5.67 -7.37 -13.59
C ASN A 101 -4.17 -7.33 -13.96
N GLY A 102 -3.28 -7.95 -13.16
CA GLY A 102 -1.84 -7.94 -13.41
C GLY A 102 -1.17 -6.56 -13.28
N LEU A 103 -1.82 -5.58 -12.64
CA LEU A 103 -1.35 -4.20 -12.47
C LEU A 103 -0.86 -3.92 -11.04
N ALA A 104 -0.60 -4.95 -10.24
CA ALA A 104 -0.13 -4.77 -8.87
C ALA A 104 1.37 -4.44 -8.85
N PRO A 105 1.81 -3.52 -7.98
CA PRO A 105 3.23 -3.28 -7.77
C PRO A 105 3.89 -4.52 -7.13
N GLU A 106 5.10 -4.87 -7.60
CA GLU A 106 5.87 -6.00 -7.07
C GLU A 106 6.25 -5.80 -5.60
N ILE A 107 6.51 -4.54 -5.22
CA ILE A 107 6.85 -4.16 -3.86
C ILE A 107 5.62 -3.56 -3.17
N PRO A 108 5.31 -3.98 -1.93
CA PRO A 108 4.27 -3.35 -1.13
C PRO A 108 4.43 -1.83 -1.01
N GLU A 109 3.33 -1.09 -1.15
CA GLU A 109 3.33 0.39 -1.18
C GLU A 109 3.97 1.00 0.08
N ASP A 110 3.68 0.45 1.26
CA ASP A 110 4.23 0.90 2.53
C ASP A 110 5.76 0.77 2.59
N LEU A 111 6.30 -0.33 2.06
CA LEU A 111 7.73 -0.59 1.98
C LEU A 111 8.37 0.35 0.94
N TYR A 112 7.78 0.48 -0.25
CA TYR A 112 8.23 1.40 -1.29
C TYR A 112 8.32 2.85 -0.77
N MET A 113 7.28 3.34 -0.08
CA MET A 113 7.26 4.72 0.44
C MET A 113 8.30 4.96 1.54
N LEU A 114 8.63 3.96 2.36
CA LEU A 114 9.70 4.08 3.35
C LEU A 114 11.09 4.08 2.69
N ILE A 115 11.31 3.24 1.68
CA ILE A 115 12.56 3.24 0.91
C ILE A 115 12.73 4.60 0.21
N LYS A 116 11.68 5.09 -0.47
CA LYS A 116 11.69 6.41 -1.12
C LYS A 116 12.07 7.53 -0.15
N LYS A 117 11.53 7.51 1.07
CA LYS A 117 11.90 8.46 2.13
C LYS A 117 13.34 8.27 2.61
N ALA A 118 13.81 7.04 2.78
CA ALA A 118 15.19 6.75 3.19
C ALA A 118 16.22 7.25 2.16
N VAL A 119 15.96 7.03 0.86
CA VAL A 119 16.81 7.51 -0.24
C VAL A 119 16.89 9.04 -0.25
N ALA A 120 15.77 9.72 -0.06
CA ALA A 120 15.75 11.18 0.02
C ALA A 120 16.57 11.71 1.22
N VAL A 121 16.44 11.09 2.39
CA VAL A 121 17.22 11.46 3.59
C VAL A 121 18.72 11.19 3.38
N ARG A 122 19.08 10.09 2.72
CA ARG A 122 20.49 9.80 2.37
C ARG A 122 21.08 10.85 1.43
N LYS A 123 20.36 11.20 0.35
CA LYS A 123 20.76 12.27 -0.58
C LYS A 123 20.94 13.62 0.11
N HIS A 124 20.11 13.94 1.11
CA HIS A 124 20.29 15.12 1.96
C HIS A 124 21.57 15.05 2.80
N LEU A 125 21.82 13.91 3.43
CA LEU A 125 22.99 13.69 4.30
C LEU A 125 24.33 13.68 3.56
N GLU A 126 24.35 13.37 2.25
CA GLU A 126 25.56 13.46 1.43
C GLU A 126 26.16 14.87 1.41
N ARG A 127 25.29 15.88 1.33
CA ARG A 127 25.65 17.31 1.40
C ARG A 127 25.76 17.77 2.85
N ASN A 128 24.84 17.33 3.72
CA ASN A 128 24.71 17.77 5.10
C ASN A 128 25.26 16.76 6.11
N ARG A 129 26.56 16.45 6.02
CA ARG A 129 27.18 15.36 6.82
C ARG A 129 27.18 15.60 8.33
N LYS A 130 27.08 16.86 8.78
CA LYS A 130 27.08 17.24 10.20
C LYS A 130 25.69 17.15 10.86
N ASP A 131 24.62 17.00 10.07
CA ASP A 131 23.25 16.92 10.57
C ASP A 131 23.03 15.62 11.37
N LYS A 132 22.87 15.76 12.70
CA LYS A 132 22.66 14.64 13.63
C LYS A 132 21.21 14.18 13.66
N ASP A 133 20.24 15.08 13.51
CA ASP A 133 18.82 14.71 13.57
C ASP A 133 18.44 13.88 12.34
N SER A 134 18.85 14.30 11.15
CA SER A 134 18.59 13.52 9.93
C SER A 134 19.22 12.12 9.98
N LYS A 135 20.40 11.96 10.57
CA LYS A 135 21.01 10.63 10.81
C LYS A 135 20.16 9.77 11.75
N PHE A 136 19.71 10.34 12.86
CA PHE A 136 18.82 9.65 13.79
C PHE A 136 17.50 9.25 13.11
N ARG A 137 16.89 10.16 12.33
CA ARG A 137 15.67 9.88 11.56
C ARG A 137 15.88 8.79 10.51
N LEU A 138 17.02 8.75 9.84
CA LEU A 138 17.37 7.68 8.91
C LEU A 138 17.38 6.32 9.61
N ILE A 139 18.05 6.21 10.77
CA ILE A 139 18.07 4.96 11.58
C ILE A 139 16.65 4.50 11.92
N LEU A 140 15.77 5.43 12.30
CA LEU A 140 14.39 5.11 12.62
C LEU A 140 13.59 4.64 11.40
N ILE A 141 13.86 5.19 10.22
CA ILE A 141 13.21 4.76 8.96
C ILE A 141 13.73 3.38 8.56
N GLU A 142 15.03 3.16 8.56
CA GLU A 142 15.64 1.86 8.21
C GLU A 142 15.20 0.76 9.15
N SER A 143 15.14 1.05 10.45
CA SER A 143 14.57 0.12 11.45
C SER A 143 13.11 -0.27 11.13
N ARG A 144 12.30 0.65 10.57
CA ARG A 144 10.93 0.33 10.12
C ARG A 144 10.93 -0.54 8.87
N ILE A 145 11.83 -0.26 7.91
CA ILE A 145 11.98 -1.06 6.69
C ILE A 145 12.34 -2.50 7.06
N HIS A 146 13.31 -2.72 7.97
CA HIS A 146 13.69 -4.06 8.41
C HIS A 146 12.54 -4.80 9.11
N ARG A 147 11.75 -4.11 9.95
CA ARG A 147 10.57 -4.70 10.60
C ARG A 147 9.50 -5.11 9.59
N LEU A 148 9.17 -4.25 8.63
CA LEU A 148 8.20 -4.57 7.58
C LEU A 148 8.70 -5.66 6.64
N SER A 149 9.97 -5.60 6.24
CA SER A 149 10.59 -6.64 5.41
C SER A 149 10.50 -8.01 6.07
N ARG A 150 10.78 -8.11 7.39
CA ARG A 150 10.60 -9.37 8.14
C ARG A 150 9.16 -9.86 8.06
N TYR A 151 8.19 -8.99 8.29
CA TYR A 151 6.76 -9.34 8.18
C TYR A 151 6.41 -9.85 6.77
N TYR A 152 6.79 -9.14 5.73
CA TYR A 152 6.45 -9.53 4.35
C TYR A 152 7.13 -10.82 3.89
N LYS A 153 8.33 -11.13 4.40
CA LYS A 153 8.95 -12.45 4.20
C LYS A 153 8.15 -13.57 4.87
N THR A 154 7.70 -13.34 6.11
CA THR A 154 6.88 -14.33 6.84
C THR A 154 5.53 -14.56 6.17
N VAL A 155 4.91 -13.51 5.64
CA VAL A 155 3.62 -13.62 4.92
C VAL A 155 3.78 -14.25 3.53
N GLY A 156 4.99 -14.23 2.95
CA GLY A 156 5.28 -14.79 1.63
C GLY A 156 5.07 -13.83 0.46
N VAL A 157 4.82 -12.55 0.73
CA VAL A 157 4.69 -11.51 -0.31
C VAL A 157 6.05 -11.18 -0.94
N LEU A 158 7.13 -11.34 -0.17
CA LEU A 158 8.49 -11.03 -0.59
C LEU A 158 9.34 -12.29 -0.57
N GLN A 159 10.27 -12.42 -1.51
CA GLN A 159 11.16 -13.58 -1.56
C GLN A 159 11.99 -13.70 -0.25
N PRO A 160 12.25 -14.92 0.26
CA PRO A 160 12.95 -15.11 1.54
C PRO A 160 14.35 -14.48 1.57
N ASN A 161 15.05 -14.51 0.43
CA ASN A 161 16.38 -13.93 0.21
C ASN A 161 16.36 -12.41 0.03
N TRP A 162 15.20 -11.76 -0.05
CA TRP A 162 15.11 -10.32 -0.27
C TRP A 162 15.77 -9.55 0.88
N LYS A 163 16.63 -8.58 0.55
CA LYS A 163 17.36 -7.80 1.55
C LYS A 163 17.35 -6.32 1.16
N TYR A 164 17.08 -5.48 2.15
CA TYR A 164 17.22 -4.04 2.00
C TYR A 164 18.70 -3.69 2.07
N GLU A 165 19.24 -3.17 0.96
CA GLU A 165 20.60 -2.63 0.89
C GLU A 165 20.54 -1.18 0.46
N SER A 166 21.27 -0.33 1.18
CA SER A 166 21.18 1.12 0.97
C SER A 166 21.71 1.60 -0.38
N ALA A 167 22.62 0.84 -1.01
CA ALA A 167 23.14 1.15 -2.34
C ALA A 167 22.06 0.91 -3.42
N THR A 168 21.39 -0.24 -3.35
CA THR A 168 20.36 -0.68 -4.30
C THR A 168 19.01 0.02 -4.07
N ALA A 169 18.81 0.64 -2.91
CA ALA A 169 17.57 1.35 -2.59
C ALA A 169 17.19 2.42 -3.62
N SER A 170 18.18 3.03 -4.29
CA SER A 170 17.95 4.04 -5.33
C SER A 170 17.31 3.47 -6.60
N THR A 171 17.69 2.26 -7.01
CA THR A 171 17.17 1.63 -8.24
C THR A 171 15.76 1.09 -8.07
N MET A 172 15.37 0.74 -6.84
CA MET A 172 14.01 0.25 -6.54
C MET A 172 12.95 1.36 -6.52
N VAL A 173 13.36 2.63 -6.48
CA VAL A 173 12.45 3.79 -6.36
C VAL A 173 12.31 4.57 -7.67
N ALA A 174 13.27 4.40 -8.58
CA ALA A 174 13.29 4.99 -9.92
C ALA A 174 12.23 4.35 -10.82
#